data_AF-A0A7C5HIM1-F1
#
_entry.id   AF-A0A7C5HIM1-F1
#
_cell.length_a   1.000
_cell.length_b   1.000
_cell.length_c   1.000
_cell.angle_alpha   90.00
_cell.angle_beta   90.00
_cell.angle_gamma   90.00
#
_symmetry.space_group_name_H-M   'P 1'
#
loop_
_entity.id
_entity.type
_entity.pdbx_description
1 polymer ?
#
loop_
_entity_poly.entity_id
_entity_poly.type
_entity_poly.pdbx_seq_one_letter_code
_entity_poly.pdbx_strand_id
1 'polypeptide(L)'
;MQTILVLLSVFFTALLGSFYPFILPLLVLISVVLLGYFVWKYKQKGFQPQSDTYKALEKIKKKRRKIETNKHKHINDQITYIDEVWGYTKEQEKIIEQFIEGRAYSEMYNKLTASLFPQMITLIDNCNARGQKGCKREVSRRLRELTLLMKEELNKKKSQSSETFETTLEVYDQLLSGVK
;
A
#
# COMPACT_ATOMS: atom_id res chain seq x y z
N MET A 1 7.17 -31.45 -32.05
CA MET A 1 7.33 -30.36 -33.05
C MET A 1 8.53 -29.46 -32.77
N GLN A 2 8.71 -28.99 -31.53
CA GLN A 2 9.80 -28.04 -31.19
C GLN A 2 11.22 -28.61 -31.38
N THR A 3 11.42 -29.90 -31.10
CA THR A 3 12.70 -30.60 -31.30
C THR A 3 13.11 -30.72 -32.78
N ILE A 4 12.16 -30.96 -33.67
CA ILE A 4 12.40 -31.08 -35.13
C ILE A 4 12.79 -29.71 -35.71
N LEU A 5 12.16 -28.63 -35.25
CA LEU A 5 12.48 -27.26 -35.69
C LEU A 5 13.90 -26.83 -35.25
N VAL A 6 14.34 -27.24 -34.06
CA VAL A 6 15.69 -26.97 -33.57
C VAL A 6 16.74 -27.74 -34.37
N LEU A 7 16.48 -29.01 -34.69
CA LEU A 7 17.39 -29.81 -35.52
C LEU A 7 17.51 -29.24 -36.94
N LEU A 8 16.38 -28.81 -37.54
CA LEU A 8 16.38 -28.15 -38.84
C LEU A 8 17.16 -26.83 -38.82
N SER A 9 16.98 -25.99 -37.80
CA SER A 9 17.70 -24.71 -37.73
C SER A 9 19.19 -24.91 -37.60
N VAL A 10 19.64 -25.85 -36.76
CA VAL A 10 21.06 -26.21 -36.60
C VAL A 10 21.64 -26.71 -37.92
N PHE A 11 20.92 -27.59 -38.62
CA PHE A 11 21.35 -28.12 -39.92
C PHE A 11 21.52 -27.03 -40.99
N PHE A 12 20.56 -26.11 -41.12
CA PHE A 12 20.66 -25.00 -42.08
C PHE A 12 21.77 -24.01 -41.71
N THR A 13 21.97 -23.73 -40.41
CA THR A 13 23.09 -22.87 -39.99
C THR A 13 24.46 -23.50 -40.25
N ALA A 14 24.58 -24.82 -40.11
CA ALA A 14 25.81 -25.54 -40.42
C ALA A 14 26.09 -25.56 -41.93
N LEU A 15 25.07 -25.80 -42.76
CA LEU A 15 25.17 -25.72 -44.23
C LEU A 15 25.58 -24.31 -44.69
N LEU A 16 24.90 -23.27 -44.20
CA LEU A 16 25.21 -21.88 -44.56
C LEU A 16 26.62 -21.46 -44.10
N GLY A 17 27.07 -21.95 -42.95
CA GLY A 17 28.42 -21.73 -42.44
C GLY A 17 29.52 -22.37 -43.29
N SER A 18 29.23 -23.51 -43.92
CA SER A 18 30.17 -24.20 -44.82
C SER A 18 30.32 -23.51 -46.16
N PHE A 19 29.24 -22.93 -46.71
CA PHE A 19 29.28 -22.24 -48.00
C PHE A 19 29.69 -20.76 -47.88
N TYR A 20 29.38 -20.10 -46.77
CA TYR A 20 29.59 -18.67 -46.57
C TYR A 20 30.15 -18.37 -45.16
N PRO A 21 31.45 -18.67 -44.93
CA PRO A 21 32.06 -18.55 -43.59
C PRO A 21 32.07 -17.11 -43.06
N PHE A 22 32.05 -16.11 -43.94
CA PHE A 22 32.01 -14.69 -43.57
C PHE A 22 30.68 -14.26 -42.90
N ILE A 23 29.60 -15.03 -43.05
CA ILE A 23 28.28 -14.71 -42.49
C ILE A 23 28.14 -15.21 -41.04
N LEU A 24 28.99 -16.14 -40.61
CA LEU A 24 28.96 -16.74 -39.26
C LEU A 24 29.07 -15.72 -38.12
N PRO A 25 29.98 -14.73 -38.14
CA PRO A 25 30.08 -13.72 -37.08
C PRO A 25 28.80 -12.88 -36.95
N LEU A 26 28.14 -12.57 -38.08
CA LEU A 26 26.90 -11.80 -38.10
C LEU A 26 25.74 -12.58 -37.48
N LEU A 27 25.64 -13.89 -37.77
CA LEU A 27 24.62 -14.77 -37.18
C LEU A 27 24.78 -14.89 -35.66
N VAL A 28 26.02 -14.98 -35.18
CA VAL A 28 26.31 -15.00 -33.72
C VAL A 28 25.85 -13.69 -33.07
N LEU A 29 26.19 -12.54 -33.65
CA LEU A 29 25.73 -11.23 -33.17
C LEU A 29 24.19 -11.14 -33.09
N ILE A 30 23.49 -11.56 -34.15
CA ILE A 30 22.03 -11.55 -34.19
C ILE A 30 21.43 -12.44 -33.10
N SER A 31 22.01 -13.64 -32.89
CA SER A 31 21.53 -14.56 -31.86
C SER A 31 21.69 -14.01 -30.45
N VAL A 32 22.81 -13.35 -30.14
CA VAL A 32 23.05 -12.71 -28.84
C VAL A 32 22.06 -11.57 -28.60
N VAL A 33 21.79 -10.74 -29.61
CA VAL A 33 20.79 -9.65 -29.51
C VAL A 33 19.39 -10.20 -29.27
N LEU A 34 18.99 -11.26 -30.00
CA LEU A 34 17.70 -11.92 -29.80
C LEU A 34 17.60 -12.51 -28.39
N LEU A 35 18.64 -13.18 -27.91
CA LEU A 35 18.68 -13.78 -26.58
C LEU A 35 18.57 -12.70 -25.49
N GLY A 36 19.30 -11.59 -25.63
CA GLY A 36 19.18 -10.42 -24.75
C GLY A 36 17.77 -9.82 -24.73
N TYR A 37 17.14 -9.68 -25.91
CA TYR A 37 15.75 -9.22 -26.03
C TYR A 37 14.76 -10.17 -25.35
N PHE A 38 14.91 -11.48 -25.53
CA PHE A 38 14.06 -12.48 -24.88
C PHE A 38 14.23 -12.44 -23.36
N VAL A 39 15.45 -12.40 -22.85
CA VAL A 39 15.73 -12.30 -21.41
C VAL A 39 15.13 -11.03 -20.81
N TRP A 40 15.28 -9.89 -21.47
CA TRP A 40 14.68 -8.63 -21.01
C TRP A 40 13.15 -8.68 -20.98
N LYS A 41 12.54 -9.24 -22.02
CA LYS A 41 11.07 -9.40 -22.14
C LYS A 41 10.50 -10.38 -21.12
N TYR A 42 11.20 -11.49 -20.83
CA TYR A 42 10.80 -12.44 -19.81
C TYR A 42 10.93 -11.85 -18.40
N LYS A 43 11.97 -11.05 -18.14
CA LYS A 43 12.16 -10.38 -16.84
C LYS A 43 11.10 -9.30 -16.55
N GLN A 44 10.57 -8.63 -17.59
CA GLN A 44 9.47 -7.67 -17.42
C GLN A 44 8.11 -8.34 -17.18
N LYS A 45 7.89 -9.56 -17.69
CA LYS A 45 6.66 -10.31 -17.47
C LYS A 45 6.78 -11.17 -16.20
N GLY A 46 6.74 -10.52 -15.04
CA GLY A 46 6.39 -11.21 -13.81
C GLY A 46 5.07 -11.99 -14.01
N PHE A 47 4.97 -13.19 -13.43
CA PHE A 47 3.86 -14.12 -13.64
C PHE A 47 2.49 -13.43 -13.45
N GLN A 48 1.81 -13.11 -14.55
CA GLN A 48 0.44 -12.58 -14.56
C GLN A 48 -0.50 -13.72 -14.93
N PRO A 49 -1.19 -14.35 -13.96
CA PRO A 49 -2.14 -15.41 -14.28
C PRO A 49 -3.28 -14.82 -15.13
N GLN A 50 -3.54 -15.44 -16.29
CA GLN A 50 -4.50 -14.96 -17.29
C GLN A 50 -5.98 -15.21 -16.92
N SER A 51 -6.27 -15.75 -15.73
CA SER A 51 -7.64 -16.10 -15.34
C SER A 51 -8.53 -14.86 -15.19
N ASP A 52 -9.76 -14.95 -15.67
CA ASP A 52 -10.71 -13.83 -15.57
C ASP A 52 -11.08 -13.52 -14.10
N THR A 53 -10.97 -14.52 -13.22
CA THR A 53 -11.07 -14.35 -11.76
C THR A 53 -9.95 -13.47 -11.21
N TYR A 54 -8.71 -13.61 -11.69
CA TYR A 54 -7.60 -12.76 -11.28
C TYR A 54 -7.77 -11.32 -11.80
N LYS A 55 -8.20 -11.14 -13.05
CA LYS A 55 -8.52 -9.81 -13.59
C LYS A 55 -9.66 -9.13 -12.82
N ALA A 56 -10.69 -9.88 -12.43
CA ALA A 56 -11.78 -9.37 -11.59
C ALA A 56 -11.29 -8.95 -10.20
N LEU A 57 -10.46 -9.79 -9.55
CA LEU A 57 -9.81 -9.46 -8.29
C LEU A 57 -8.90 -8.23 -8.41
N GLU A 58 -8.16 -8.08 -9.50
CA GLU A 58 -7.30 -6.92 -9.74
C GLU A 58 -8.12 -5.64 -9.95
N LYS A 59 -9.25 -5.70 -10.66
CA LYS A 59 -10.20 -4.59 -10.78
C LYS A 59 -10.79 -4.21 -9.42
N ILE A 60 -11.16 -5.19 -8.59
CA ILE A 60 -11.64 -4.95 -7.22
C ILE A 60 -10.55 -4.29 -6.38
N LYS A 61 -9.30 -4.79 -6.44
CA LYS A 61 -8.15 -4.20 -5.74
C LYS A 61 -7.89 -2.76 -6.20
N LYS A 62 -7.98 -2.47 -7.49
CA LYS A 62 -7.83 -1.11 -8.04
C LYS A 62 -8.97 -0.19 -7.57
N LYS A 63 -10.22 -0.66 -7.59
CA LYS A 63 -11.38 0.09 -7.06
C LYS A 63 -11.23 0.40 -5.57
N ARG A 64 -10.85 -0.60 -4.76
CA ARG A 64 -10.59 -0.42 -3.32
C ARG A 64 -9.51 0.62 -3.09
N ARG A 65 -8.36 0.50 -3.78
CA ARG A 65 -7.27 1.49 -3.70
C ARG A 65 -7.71 2.91 -4.07
N LYS A 66 -8.53 3.09 -5.11
CA LYS A 66 -9.02 4.43 -5.48
C LYS A 66 -9.95 5.03 -4.42
N ILE A 67 -10.87 4.24 -3.89
CA ILE A 67 -11.78 4.67 -2.81
C ILE A 67 -10.96 5.05 -1.56
N GLU A 68 -9.95 4.25 -1.28
CA GLU A 68 -9.01 4.41 -0.18
C GLU A 68 -8.19 5.72 -0.30
N THR A 69 -7.58 5.99 -1.45
CA THR A 69 -6.83 7.24 -1.68
C THR A 69 -7.74 8.46 -1.52
N ASN A 70 -8.97 8.40 -2.03
CA ASN A 70 -9.93 9.49 -1.89
C ASN A 70 -10.33 9.72 -0.42
N LYS A 71 -10.53 8.65 0.36
CA LYS A 71 -10.82 8.75 1.80
C LYS A 71 -9.65 9.39 2.57
N HIS A 72 -8.43 8.94 2.29
CA HIS A 72 -7.25 9.47 2.95
C HIS A 72 -7.06 10.97 2.67
N LYS A 73 -7.24 11.37 1.40
CA LYS A 73 -7.22 12.78 1.01
C LYS A 73 -8.28 13.59 1.78
N HIS A 74 -9.52 13.10 1.82
CA HIS A 74 -10.61 13.80 2.50
C HIS A 74 -10.34 14.02 3.99
N ILE A 75 -9.72 13.06 4.67
CA ILE A 75 -9.33 13.21 6.09
C ILE A 75 -8.23 14.25 6.25
N ASN A 76 -7.21 14.18 5.40
CA ASN A 76 -6.11 15.14 5.47
C ASN A 76 -6.65 16.56 5.27
N ASP A 77 -7.54 16.76 4.29
CA ASP A 77 -8.21 18.04 4.06
C ASP A 77 -8.99 18.51 5.31
N GLN A 78 -9.68 17.61 6.02
CA GLN A 78 -10.41 17.94 7.26
C GLN A 78 -9.48 18.28 8.43
N ILE A 79 -8.38 17.56 8.59
CA ILE A 79 -7.38 17.81 9.64
C ILE A 79 -6.70 19.16 9.38
N THR A 80 -6.28 19.40 8.15
CA THR A 80 -5.67 20.68 7.75
C THR A 80 -6.62 21.84 8.01
N TYR A 81 -7.90 21.71 7.67
CA TYR A 81 -8.88 22.76 7.98
C TYR A 81 -8.96 23.07 9.47
N ILE A 82 -9.04 22.04 10.32
CA ILE A 82 -9.13 22.24 11.78
C ILE A 82 -7.84 22.90 12.30
N ASP A 83 -6.68 22.51 11.79
CA ASP A 83 -5.40 23.11 12.17
C ASP A 83 -5.32 24.59 11.75
N GLU A 84 -5.68 24.91 10.51
CA GLU A 84 -5.66 26.29 9.99
C GLU A 84 -6.62 27.21 10.74
N VAL A 85 -7.83 26.72 11.06
CA VAL A 85 -8.89 27.54 11.65
C VAL A 85 -8.77 27.62 13.18
N TRP A 86 -8.24 26.59 13.83
CA TRP A 86 -8.21 26.50 15.29
C TRP A 86 -6.80 26.34 15.89
N GLY A 87 -5.95 25.59 15.22
CA GLY A 87 -4.62 25.21 15.66
C GLY A 87 -4.61 24.00 16.59
N TYR A 88 -3.74 23.04 16.29
CA TYR A 88 -3.40 21.95 17.19
C TYR A 88 -2.25 22.32 18.13
N THR A 89 -2.18 21.66 19.29
CA THR A 89 -0.93 21.63 20.06
C THR A 89 0.05 20.64 19.44
N LYS A 90 1.35 20.84 19.65
CA LYS A 90 2.40 19.91 19.17
C LYS A 90 2.17 18.45 19.60
N GLU A 91 1.56 18.24 20.76
CA GLU A 91 1.22 16.88 21.22
C GLU A 91 0.04 16.30 20.43
N GLN A 92 -0.97 17.11 20.12
CA GLN A 92 -2.13 16.70 19.33
C GLN A 92 -1.71 16.40 17.89
N GLU A 93 -0.91 17.27 17.28
CA GLU A 93 -0.36 17.10 15.94
C GLU A 93 0.38 15.76 15.82
N LYS A 94 1.32 15.50 16.75
CA LYS A 94 2.07 14.24 16.78
C LYS A 94 1.17 13.00 16.92
N ILE A 95 0.13 13.06 17.76
CA ILE A 95 -0.80 11.93 17.93
C ILE A 95 -1.63 11.72 16.66
N ILE A 96 -2.08 12.81 16.02
CA ILE A 96 -2.85 12.76 14.78
C ILE A 96 -1.98 12.19 13.65
N GLU A 97 -0.75 12.68 13.46
CA GLU A 97 0.20 12.15 12.49
C GLU A 97 0.44 10.66 12.70
N GLN A 98 0.79 10.25 13.94
CA GLN A 98 0.99 8.84 14.28
C GLN A 98 -0.27 7.99 14.05
N PHE A 99 -1.45 8.56 14.26
CA PHE A 99 -2.71 7.88 14.01
C PHE A 99 -2.98 7.69 12.51
N ILE A 100 -2.73 8.72 11.70
CA ILE A 100 -2.91 8.68 10.25
C ILE A 100 -1.88 7.75 9.58
N GLU A 101 -0.61 7.83 10.00
CA GLU A 101 0.48 6.97 9.51
C GLU A 101 0.34 5.53 10.00
N GLY A 102 0.03 5.35 11.29
CA GLY A 102 -0.07 4.03 11.93
C GLY A 102 -1.34 3.27 11.56
N ARG A 103 -2.39 3.96 11.07
CA ARG A 103 -3.70 3.37 10.75
C ARG A 103 -4.56 4.21 9.80
N ALA A 104 -4.22 4.24 8.52
CA ALA A 104 -5.30 4.08 7.55
C ALA A 104 -5.92 2.66 7.77
N TYR A 105 -7.25 2.54 7.83
CA TYR A 105 -8.02 1.26 7.84
C TYR A 105 -8.43 0.57 9.16
N SER A 106 -8.53 1.26 10.30
CA SER A 106 -9.35 0.73 11.42
C SER A 106 -10.84 1.09 11.26
N GLU A 107 -11.72 0.38 11.96
CA GLU A 107 -13.13 0.78 12.11
C GLU A 107 -13.23 2.21 12.65
N MET A 108 -12.34 2.58 13.58
CA MET A 108 -12.25 3.93 14.12
C MET A 108 -11.89 4.96 13.05
N TYR A 109 -10.96 4.66 12.14
CA TYR A 109 -10.62 5.54 11.02
C TYR A 109 -11.83 5.87 10.16
N ASN A 110 -12.68 4.87 9.86
CA ASN A 110 -13.94 5.11 9.16
C ASN A 110 -14.93 5.96 9.99
N LYS A 111 -15.06 5.72 11.30
CA LYS A 111 -15.90 6.54 12.18
C LYS A 111 -15.42 7.99 12.29
N LEU A 112 -14.10 8.21 12.28
CA LEU A 112 -13.48 9.53 12.27
C LEU A 112 -13.86 10.31 11.01
N THR A 113 -13.76 9.67 9.84
CA THR A 113 -14.11 10.29 8.54
C THR A 113 -15.58 10.63 8.41
N ALA A 114 -16.45 9.73 8.86
CA ALA A 114 -17.88 9.80 8.55
C ALA A 114 -18.65 10.68 9.54
N SER A 115 -18.08 10.94 10.72
CA SER A 115 -18.85 11.48 11.84
C SER A 115 -18.05 12.47 12.68
N LEU A 116 -16.89 12.07 13.22
CA LEU A 116 -16.25 12.85 14.28
C LEU A 116 -15.55 14.13 13.76
N PHE A 117 -14.81 14.06 12.66
CA PHE A 117 -14.22 15.27 12.05
C PHE A 117 -15.27 16.23 11.48
N PRO A 118 -16.28 15.77 10.71
CA PRO A 118 -17.38 16.64 10.28
C PRO A 118 -18.10 17.36 11.43
N GLN A 119 -18.36 16.65 12.54
CA GLN A 119 -18.96 17.25 13.72
C GLN A 119 -18.06 18.30 14.36
N MET A 120 -16.74 18.05 14.41
CA MET A 120 -15.76 19.01 14.91
C MET A 120 -15.73 20.29 14.07
N ILE A 121 -15.69 20.14 12.74
CA ILE A 121 -15.73 21.26 11.79
C ILE A 121 -17.00 22.08 11.98
N THR A 122 -18.16 21.41 12.04
CA THR A 122 -19.45 22.08 12.27
C THR A 122 -19.48 22.84 13.59
N LEU A 123 -18.86 22.28 14.64
CA LEU A 123 -18.74 22.94 15.94
C LEU A 123 -17.87 24.21 15.85
N ILE A 124 -16.72 24.12 15.17
CA ILE A 124 -15.79 25.24 14.94
C ILE A 124 -16.48 26.35 14.13
N ASP A 125 -17.17 25.99 13.04
CA ASP A 125 -17.85 26.95 12.17
C ASP A 125 -18.95 27.70 12.92
N ASN A 126 -19.77 26.98 13.70
CA ASN A 126 -20.78 27.59 14.56
C ASN A 126 -20.15 28.48 15.64
N CYS A 127 -18.98 28.11 16.14
CA CYS A 127 -18.22 28.89 17.11
C CYS A 127 -17.80 30.24 16.54
N ASN A 128 -17.18 30.20 15.36
CA ASN A 128 -16.66 31.36 14.66
C ASN A 128 -17.80 32.28 14.19
N ALA A 129 -18.90 31.70 13.72
CA ALA A 129 -20.05 32.47 13.24
C ALA A 129 -20.86 33.17 14.35
N ARG A 130 -20.97 32.56 15.54
CA ARG A 130 -21.87 33.05 16.60
C ARG A 130 -21.17 33.76 17.76
N GLY A 131 -19.83 33.75 17.82
CA GLY A 131 -19.06 34.48 18.83
C GLY A 131 -19.45 34.15 20.29
N GLN A 132 -19.95 32.93 20.55
CA GLN A 132 -20.53 32.59 21.85
C GLN A 132 -19.45 32.43 22.94
N LYS A 133 -19.68 33.06 24.11
CA LYS A 133 -18.82 32.89 25.29
C LYS A 133 -18.81 31.43 25.73
N GLY A 134 -17.61 30.84 25.85
CA GLY A 134 -17.42 29.44 26.27
C GLY A 134 -17.29 28.44 25.12
N CYS A 135 -17.59 28.84 23.88
CA CYS A 135 -17.49 27.96 22.73
C CYS A 135 -16.04 27.48 22.46
N LYS A 136 -15.05 28.35 22.67
CA LYS A 136 -13.63 27.98 22.61
C LYS A 136 -13.25 26.86 23.58
N ARG A 137 -13.85 26.85 24.76
CA ARG A 137 -13.61 25.80 25.76
C ARG A 137 -14.23 24.47 25.34
N GLU A 138 -15.41 24.50 24.73
CA GLU A 138 -16.08 23.29 24.25
C GLU A 138 -15.34 22.67 23.06
N VAL A 139 -14.94 23.46 22.06
CA VAL A 139 -14.14 22.99 20.92
C VAL A 139 -12.83 22.36 21.40
N SER A 140 -12.09 23.05 22.26
CA SER A 140 -10.84 22.51 22.83
C SER A 140 -11.05 21.23 23.65
N ARG A 141 -12.16 21.12 24.39
CA ARG A 141 -12.51 19.90 25.13
C ARG A 141 -12.76 18.74 24.18
N ARG A 142 -13.60 18.93 23.16
CA ARG A 142 -13.93 17.91 22.17
C ARG A 142 -12.70 17.45 21.39
N LEU A 143 -11.83 18.38 21.03
CA LEU A 143 -10.59 18.07 20.31
C LEU A 143 -9.64 17.25 21.19
N ARG A 144 -9.56 17.55 22.50
CA ARG A 144 -8.81 16.72 23.45
C ARG A 144 -9.42 15.32 23.62
N GLU A 145 -10.75 15.21 23.75
CA GLU A 145 -11.44 13.91 23.81
C GLU A 145 -11.14 13.06 22.57
N LEU A 146 -11.19 13.67 21.39
CA LEU A 146 -10.87 13.01 20.12
C LEU A 146 -9.42 12.49 20.10
N THR A 147 -8.47 13.32 20.54
CA THR A 147 -7.05 12.97 20.59
C THR A 147 -6.79 11.81 21.56
N LEU A 148 -7.48 11.80 22.72
CA LEU A 148 -7.36 10.71 23.70
C LEU A 148 -7.86 9.38 23.14
N LEU A 149 -8.99 9.40 22.43
CA LEU A 149 -9.52 8.20 21.77
C LEU A 149 -8.55 7.66 20.71
N MET A 150 -7.92 8.54 19.93
CA MET A 150 -6.90 8.14 18.94
C MET A 150 -5.69 7.49 19.61
N LYS A 151 -5.23 8.07 20.73
CA LYS A 151 -4.12 7.53 21.52
C LYS A 151 -4.43 6.15 22.11
N GLU A 152 -5.65 5.95 22.61
CA GLU A 152 -6.10 4.65 23.12
C GLU A 152 -6.08 3.57 22.04
N GLU A 153 -6.55 3.89 20.83
CA GLU A 153 -6.57 2.97 19.70
C GLU A 153 -5.17 2.64 19.16
N LEU A 154 -4.24 3.59 19.21
CA LEU A 154 -2.82 3.34 18.93
C LEU A 154 -2.22 2.37 19.96
N ASN A 155 -2.53 2.56 21.24
CA ASN A 155 -2.05 1.68 22.30
C ASN A 155 -2.64 0.26 22.17
N LYS A 156 -3.93 0.12 21.81
CA LYS A 156 -4.56 -1.18 21.53
C LYS A 156 -3.91 -1.92 20.35
N LYS A 157 -3.45 -1.24 19.28
CA LYS A 157 -2.61 -1.93 18.25
C LYS A 157 -1.36 -2.48 18.87
N LYS A 158 -0.68 -1.65 19.66
CA LYS A 158 0.66 -1.95 20.11
C LYS A 158 0.64 -3.21 20.98
N SER A 159 -0.34 -3.32 21.87
CA SER A 159 -0.57 -4.52 22.68
C SER A 159 -0.99 -5.73 21.83
N GLN A 160 -1.90 -5.55 20.87
CA GLN A 160 -2.31 -6.65 20.00
C GLN A 160 -1.15 -7.19 19.15
N SER A 161 -0.31 -6.29 18.63
CA SER A 161 0.87 -6.66 17.84
C SER A 161 1.92 -7.40 18.67
N SER A 162 2.10 -7.07 19.94
CA SER A 162 3.02 -7.79 20.83
C SER A 162 2.48 -9.18 21.17
N GLU A 163 1.19 -9.30 21.50
CA GLU A 163 0.54 -10.60 21.78
C GLU A 163 0.62 -11.54 20.57
N THR A 164 0.40 -11.01 19.35
CA THR A 164 0.49 -11.81 18.12
C THR A 164 1.94 -12.26 17.85
N PHE A 165 2.92 -11.42 18.18
CA PHE A 165 4.34 -11.75 18.03
C PHE A 165 4.78 -12.81 19.05
N GLU A 166 4.40 -12.66 20.32
CA GLU A 166 4.67 -13.62 21.39
C GLU A 166 4.08 -15.00 21.07
N THR A 167 2.81 -15.05 20.67
CA THR A 167 2.17 -16.31 20.25
C THR A 167 2.84 -16.94 19.02
N THR A 168 3.31 -16.13 18.06
CA THR A 168 4.04 -16.65 16.90
C THR A 168 5.40 -17.22 17.32
N LEU A 169 6.10 -16.55 18.24
CA LEU A 169 7.41 -16.98 18.74
C LEU A 169 7.30 -18.24 19.60
N GLU A 170 6.28 -18.33 20.47
CA GLU A 170 5.95 -19.55 21.22
C GLU A 170 5.69 -20.74 20.28
N VAL A 171 4.93 -20.54 19.20
CA VAL A 171 4.69 -21.59 18.19
C VAL A 171 5.98 -22.01 17.49
N TYR A 172 6.85 -21.06 17.15
CA TYR A 172 8.16 -21.38 16.56
C TYR A 172 9.06 -22.17 17.51
N ASP A 173 9.12 -21.80 18.79
CA ASP A 173 9.90 -22.51 19.80
C ASP A 173 9.36 -23.92 20.07
N GLN A 174 8.03 -24.08 20.02
CA GLN A 174 7.37 -25.39 20.17
C GLN A 174 7.65 -26.32 18.97
N LEU A 175 7.71 -25.77 17.75
CA LEU A 175 8.11 -26.52 16.56
C LEU A 175 9.59 -26.90 16.58
N LEU A 176 10.48 -26.03 17.07
CA LEU A 176 11.91 -26.31 17.17
C LEU A 176 12.25 -27.31 18.29
N SER A 177 11.50 -27.29 19.38
CA SER A 177 11.66 -28.25 20.48
C SER A 177 11.13 -29.65 20.16
N GLY A 178 10.19 -29.79 19.22
CA GLY A 178 9.70 -31.07 18.70
C GLY A 178 10.58 -31.73 17.62
N VAL A 179 11.68 -31.08 17.20
CA VAL A 179 12.62 -31.58 16.18
C VAL A 179 13.88 -32.23 16.79
N LYS A 180 13.93 -32.39 18.13
CA LYS A 180 14.93 -33.21 18.82
C LYS A 180 14.42 -34.62 19.06
#